data_AF-A0A3M7DD77-F1
#
_entry.id   AF-A0A3M7DD77-F1
#
_cell.length_a   1.000
_cell.length_b   1.000
_cell.length_c   1.000
_cell.angle_alpha   90.00
_cell.angle_beta   90.00
_cell.angle_gamma   90.00
#
_symmetry.space_group_name_H-M   'P 1'
#
loop_
_entity.id
_entity.type
_entity.pdbx_description
1 polymer ?
#
loop_
_entity_poly.entity_id
_entity_poly.type
_entity_poly.pdbx_seq_one_letter_code
_entity_poly.pdbx_strand_id
1 'polypeptide(L)' 'LPIVRPKPGERVPPIKTQARAATILPNFVGLIFQVYNGKIYHDVRITEDMVGHKLGEFSPYVSGRMRFKGKLR' A
#
# COMPACT_ATOMS: atom_id res chain seq x y z
N LEU A 1 0.15 0.31 -14.43
CA LEU A 1 1.04 1.27 -13.74
C LEU A 1 2.33 1.35 -14.54
N PRO A 2 2.82 2.53 -14.93
CA PRO A 2 4.11 2.64 -15.61
C PRO A 2 5.21 2.21 -14.64
N ILE A 3 5.86 1.08 -14.93
CA ILE A 3 7.00 0.60 -14.14
C ILE A 3 8.23 1.28 -14.70
N VAL A 4 8.70 2.33 -14.02
CA VAL A 4 9.99 2.94 -14.33
C VAL A 4 11.07 1.98 -13.86
N ARG A 5 11.92 1.50 -14.77
CA ARG A 5 13.13 0.77 -14.40
C ARG A 5 14.16 1.79 -13.94
N PRO A 6 14.51 1.86 -12.64
CA PRO A 6 15.49 2.83 -12.17
C PRO A 6 16.86 2.50 -12.73
N LYS A 7 17.66 3.52 -13.03
CA LYS A 7 19.07 3.33 -13.36
C LYS A 7 19.84 2.94 -12.09
N PRO A 8 20.92 2.14 -12.19
CA PRO A 8 21.76 1.83 -11.04
C PRO A 8 22.25 3.12 -10.36
N GLY A 9 21.96 3.28 -9.06
CA GLY A 9 22.31 4.46 -8.27
C GLY A 9 21.23 5.55 -8.16
N GLU A 10 20.13 5.43 -8.91
CA GLU A 10 19.01 6.38 -8.84
C GLU A 10 17.97 5.94 -7.80
N ARG A 11 17.56 6.87 -6.93
CA ARG A 11 16.49 6.60 -5.95
C ARG A 11 15.16 6.50 -6.66
N VAL A 12 14.51 5.35 -6.59
CA VAL A 12 13.17 5.16 -7.15
C VAL A 12 12.16 5.94 -6.30
N PRO A 13 11.42 6.91 -6.87
CA PRO A 13 10.36 7.57 -6.13
C PRO A 13 9.22 6.58 -5.81
N PRO A 14 8.53 6.71 -4.66
CA PRO A 14 7.38 5.89 -4.34
C PRO A 14 6.26 6.01 -5.40
N ILE A 15 5.62 4.89 -5.72
CA ILE A 15 4.55 4.83 -6.71
C ILE A 15 3.20 5.06 -6.03
N LYS A 16 2.60 6.24 -6.23
CA LYS A 16 1.24 6.55 -5.75
C LYS A 16 0.18 5.80 -6.55
N THR A 17 -0.76 5.18 -5.84
CA THR A 17 -1.85 4.41 -6.46
C THR A 17 -3.11 4.40 -5.60
N GLN A 18 -4.27 4.43 -6.27
CA GLN A 18 -5.58 4.16 -5.66
C GLN A 18 -6.11 2.77 -6.05
N ALA A 19 -5.40 2.04 -6.93
CA ALA A 19 -5.80 0.74 -7.43
C ALA A 19 -5.57 -0.37 -6.38
N ARG A 20 -6.39 -0.39 -5.33
CA ARG A 20 -6.31 -1.39 -4.24
C ARG A 20 -6.53 -2.83 -4.72
N ALA A 21 -7.24 -3.01 -5.82
CA ALA A 21 -7.48 -4.31 -6.45
C ALA A 21 -6.34 -4.78 -7.39
N ALA A 22 -5.25 -4.02 -7.52
CA ALA A 22 -4.12 -4.45 -8.33
C ALA A 22 -3.37 -5.61 -7.65
N THR A 23 -3.10 -6.67 -8.42
CA THR A 23 -2.27 -7.80 -7.99
C THR A 23 -0.81 -7.40 -7.95
N ILE A 24 -0.10 -7.83 -6.92
CA ILE A 24 1.33 -7.62 -6.77
C ILE A 24 2.07 -8.61 -7.69
N LEU A 25 2.89 -8.06 -8.57
CA LEU A 25 3.68 -8.82 -9.54
C LEU A 25 5.13 -9.00 -9.03
N PRO A 26 5.85 -10.05 -9.46
CA PRO A 26 7.25 -10.27 -9.07
C PRO A 26 8.17 -9.07 -9.34
N ASN A 27 7.90 -8.31 -10.40
CA ASN A 27 8.67 -7.11 -10.76
C ASN A 27 8.43 -5.91 -9.83
N PHE A 28 7.51 -6.01 -8.87
CA PHE A 28 7.25 -4.97 -7.87
C PHE A 28 8.09 -5.16 -6.60
N VAL A 29 8.72 -6.31 -6.42
CA VAL A 29 9.54 -6.60 -5.24
C VAL A 29 10.64 -5.56 -5.10
N GLY A 30 10.79 -5.02 -3.88
CA GLY A 30 11.76 -3.97 -3.57
C GLY A 30 11.29 -2.54 -3.86
N LEU A 31 10.16 -2.35 -4.55
CA LEU A 31 9.55 -1.03 -4.75
C LEU A 31 8.72 -0.60 -3.54
N ILE A 32 8.50 0.71 -3.41
CA ILE A 32 7.61 1.31 -2.42
C ILE A 32 6.37 1.85 -3.14
N PHE A 33 5.19 1.41 -2.70
CA PHE A 33 3.91 1.89 -3.20
C PHE A 33 3.22 2.74 -2.13
N GLN A 34 2.72 3.89 -2.56
CA GLN A 34 1.81 4.73 -1.79
C GLN A 34 0.39 4.33 -2.12
N VAL A 35 -0.21 3.48 -1.28
CA VAL A 35 -1.55 2.92 -1.50
C VAL A 35 -2.59 3.72 -0.72
N TYR A 36 -3.54 4.32 -1.42
CA TYR A 36 -4.63 5.06 -0.80
C TYR A 36 -5.61 4.13 -0.07
N ASN A 37 -5.92 4.42 1.19
CA ASN A 37 -6.88 3.64 1.99
C ASN A 37 -8.26 4.29 2.12
N GLY A 38 -8.53 5.40 1.43
CA GLY A 38 -9.75 6.19 1.59
C GLY A 38 -9.59 7.46 2.43
N LYS A 39 -8.42 7.68 3.05
CA LYS A 39 -8.08 8.93 3.77
C LYS A 39 -6.68 9.41 3.43
N ILE A 40 -5.69 8.52 3.55
CA ILE A 40 -4.28 8.83 3.35
C ILE A 40 -3.61 7.79 2.45
N TYR A 41 -2.42 8.10 1.98
CA TYR A 41 -1.55 7.17 1.27
C TYR A 41 -0.61 6.50 2.27
N HIS A 42 -0.66 5.18 2.36
CA HIS A 42 0.27 4.38 3.16
C HIS A 42 1.45 3.92 2.31
N ASP A 43 2.66 4.12 2.81
CA ASP A 43 3.88 3.56 2.20
C ASP A 43 3.95 2.05 2.48
N VAL A 44 3.93 1.26 1.41
CA VAL A 44 4.03 -0.21 1.45
C VAL A 44 5.28 -0.60 0.68
N ARG A 45 6.28 -1.15 1.37
CA ARG A 45 7.46 -1.74 0.74
C ARG A 45 7.16 -3.20 0.39
N ILE A 46 7.24 -3.54 -0.89
CA ILE A 46 6.85 -4.86 -1.39
C ILE A 46 7.97 -5.88 -1.15
N THR A 47 7.64 -7.00 -0.54
CA THR A 47 8.50 -8.18 -0.38
C THR A 47 8.04 -9.32 -1.29
N GLU A 48 8.88 -10.35 -1.43
CA GLU A 48 8.59 -11.53 -2.28
C GLU A 48 7.34 -12.28 -1.82
N ASP A 49 7.12 -12.41 -0.51
CA ASP A 49 5.95 -13.08 0.07
C ASP A 49 4.61 -12.39 -0.27
N MET A 50 4.65 -11.14 -0.72
CA MET A 50 3.45 -10.39 -1.10
C MET A 50 3.03 -10.64 -2.55
N VAL A 51 3.84 -11.33 -3.35
CA VAL A 51 3.54 -11.60 -4.77
C VAL A 51 2.28 -12.46 -4.88
N GLY A 52 1.35 -12.05 -5.76
CA GLY A 52 0.05 -12.71 -5.94
C GLY A 52 -1.09 -12.12 -5.08
N HIS A 53 -0.77 -11.40 -4.02
CA HIS A 53 -1.75 -10.69 -3.18
C HIS A 53 -2.22 -9.38 -3.82
N LYS A 54 -3.25 -8.75 -3.25
CA LYS A 54 -3.76 -7.43 -3.67
C LYS A 54 -3.13 -6.31 -2.86
N LEU A 55 -2.77 -5.20 -3.51
CA LEU A 55 -2.19 -4.02 -2.83
C LEU A 55 -3.06 -3.50 -1.67
N GLY A 56 -4.38 -3.63 -1.78
CA GLY A 56 -5.33 -3.20 -0.76
C GLY A 56 -5.28 -3.99 0.55
N GLU A 57 -4.74 -5.21 0.55
CA GLU A 57 -4.57 -6.06 1.74
C GLU A 57 -3.53 -5.45 2.70
N PHE A 58 -2.57 -4.70 2.16
CA PHE A 58 -1.45 -4.10 2.91
C PHE A 58 -1.69 -2.62 3.27
N SER A 59 -2.86 -2.06 2.93
CA SER A 59 -3.25 -0.69 3.27
C SER A 59 -4.65 -0.69 3.88
N PRO A 60 -4.77 -1.06 5.17
CA PRO A 60 -6.05 -1.15 5.85
C PRO A 60 -6.68 0.24 6.03
N TYR A 61 -8.00 0.31 5.88
CA TYR A 61 -8.76 1.48 6.27
C TYR A 61 -9.04 1.42 7.76
N VAL A 62 -8.43 2.32 8.52
CA VAL A 62 -8.82 2.52 9.91
C VAL A 62 -10.08 3.40 9.92
N SER A 63 -11.23 2.73 9.83
CA SER A 63 -12.50 3.31 10.25
C SER A 63 -12.34 3.70 11.72
N GLY A 64 -12.65 4.95 12.06
CA GLY A 64 -12.45 5.48 13.40
C GLY A 64 -12.98 4.48 14.42
N ARG A 65 -12.09 4.02 15.31
CA ARG A 65 -12.40 3.10 16.41
C ARG A 65 -13.75 3.52 16.98
N MET A 66 -14.79 2.70 16.81
CA MET A 66 -16.11 2.99 17.37
C MET A 66 -15.94 2.90 18.89
N ARG A 67 -15.56 4.03 19.52
CA ARG A 67 -15.52 4.16 20.97
C ARG A 67 -16.98 4.17 21.40
N PHE A 68 -17.52 2.99 21.67
CA PHE A 68 -18.70 2.88 22.51
C PHE A 68 -18.28 3.46 23.87
N LYS A 69 -18.57 4.74 24.08
CA LYS A 69 -18.41 5.39 25.37
C LYS A 69 -19.55 4.81 26.23
N GLY A 70 -19.29 3.65 26.82
CA GLY A 70 -20.17 3.05 27.80
C GLY A 70 -20.46 4.09 28.87
N LYS A 71 -21.69 4.58 28.88
CA LYS A 71 -22.20 5.43 29.95
C LYS A 71 -22.42 4.50 31.13
N LEU A 72 -21.42 4.39 32.01
CA LEU A 72 -21.64 3.86 33.35
C LEU A 72 -22.68 4.78 34.00
N ARG A 73 -23.79 4.16 34.40
CA ARG A 73 -24.85 4.76 35.18
C ARG A 73 -24.33 5.13 36.56
#